data_AF-A0A183DAQ3-F1
#
_entry.id   AF-A0A183DAQ3-F1
#
_cell.length_a   1.000
_cell.length_b   1.000
_cell.length_c   1.000
_cell.angle_alpha   90.00
_cell.angle_beta   90.00
_cell.angle_gamma   90.00
#
_symmetry.space_group_name_H-M   'P 1'
#
loop_
_entity.id
_entity.type
_entity.pdbx_description
1 polymer ?
#
loop_
_entity_poly.entity_id
_entity_poly.type
_entity_poly.pdbx_seq_one_letter_code
_entity_poly.pdbx_strand_id
1 'polypeptide(L)'
;MGAKIVIAVDVGSAAETNLYNYGDSLSGFWVLLRKLNPFAESVKVLNMEEIQSRLAYVSCVQQLQLVKNAGYCQYVRPPIEEFKTLDFVKFDSIRDVGYKHGLDVFRELVKTNEDLKSVIDAEKLRSLKRRYWRREPAKLSFYDHTRASSFTNLAAQVIEFYGI
;
A
#
# COMPACT_ATOMS: atom_id res chain seq x y z
N MET A 1 -14.36 -11.75 24.54
CA MET A 1 -12.91 -11.55 24.39
C MET A 1 -12.66 -11.23 22.91
N GLY A 2 -12.42 -9.98 22.55
CA GLY A 2 -12.24 -9.53 21.16
C GLY A 2 -11.39 -8.27 21.11
N ALA A 3 -10.92 -7.88 19.93
CA ALA A 3 -10.15 -6.65 19.75
C ALA A 3 -11.01 -5.44 20.16
N LYS A 4 -10.53 -4.62 21.10
CA LYS A 4 -11.19 -3.37 21.48
C LYS A 4 -11.15 -2.32 20.35
N ILE A 5 -10.09 -2.36 19.54
CA ILE A 5 -9.82 -1.36 18.50
C ILE A 5 -9.27 -2.08 17.29
N VAL A 6 -9.85 -1.78 16.12
CA VAL A 6 -9.41 -2.32 14.82
C VAL A 6 -8.98 -1.16 13.94
N ILE A 7 -7.74 -1.21 13.46
CA ILE A 7 -7.19 -0.24 12.50
C ILE A 7 -6.84 -1.03 11.24
N ALA A 8 -7.48 -0.70 10.12
CA ALA A 8 -7.19 -1.29 8.82
C ALA A 8 -6.29 -0.33 8.05
N VAL A 9 -5.06 -0.76 7.74
CA VAL A 9 -4.10 0.03 6.95
C VAL A 9 -4.03 -0.53 5.55
N ASP A 10 -4.42 0.26 4.56
CA ASP A 10 -4.40 -0.11 3.15
C ASP A 10 -3.15 0.41 2.45
N VAL A 11 -2.30 -0.52 2.03
CA VAL A 11 -1.07 -0.27 1.27
C VAL A 11 -1.16 -0.88 -0.14
N GLY A 12 -2.37 -1.19 -0.61
CA GLY A 12 -2.61 -1.76 -1.93
C GLY A 12 -2.37 -0.73 -3.05
N SER A 13 -1.69 -1.17 -4.11
CA SER A 13 -1.57 -0.40 -5.34
C SER A 13 -2.95 -0.17 -5.96
N ALA A 14 -3.17 1.01 -6.53
CA ALA A 14 -4.32 1.22 -7.39
C ALA A 14 -4.20 0.29 -8.61
N ALA A 15 -5.28 -0.42 -8.94
CA ALA A 15 -5.33 -1.23 -10.15
C ALA A 15 -5.63 -0.34 -11.36
N GLU A 16 -4.90 -0.53 -12.47
CA GLU A 16 -5.22 0.13 -13.72
C GLU A 16 -6.56 -0.39 -14.26
N THR A 17 -7.52 0.52 -14.44
CA THR A 17 -8.85 0.22 -15.00
C THR A 17 -8.91 0.44 -16.52
N ASN A 18 -7.76 0.53 -17.20
CA ASN A 18 -7.70 0.69 -18.65
C ASN A 18 -8.36 -0.51 -19.35
N LEU A 19 -9.61 -0.31 -19.75
CA LEU A 19 -10.44 -1.23 -20.51
C LEU A 19 -10.50 -0.72 -21.95
N TYR A 20 -10.13 -1.56 -22.91
CA TYR A 20 -10.43 -1.30 -24.31
C TYR A 20 -11.91 -1.67 -24.54
N ASN A 21 -12.76 -0.71 -24.87
CA ASN A 21 -14.18 -0.98 -25.14
C ASN A 21 -14.34 -1.54 -26.56
N TYR A 22 -14.55 -2.85 -26.67
CA TYR A 22 -14.78 -3.56 -27.92
C TYR A 22 -16.26 -3.86 -28.21
N GLY A 23 -17.19 -3.41 -27.36
CA GLY A 23 -18.63 -3.71 -27.44
C GLY A 23 -19.01 -5.10 -26.91
N ASP A 24 -20.27 -5.50 -27.10
CA ASP A 24 -20.85 -6.71 -26.51
C ASP A 24 -20.37 -8.03 -27.13
N SER A 25 -19.69 -7.97 -28.28
CA SER A 25 -19.14 -9.15 -28.95
C SER A 25 -17.86 -8.81 -29.71
N LEU A 26 -16.92 -9.76 -29.73
CA LEU A 26 -15.61 -9.62 -30.37
C LEU A 26 -15.41 -10.70 -31.43
N SER A 27 -15.26 -10.30 -32.70
CA SER A 27 -14.93 -11.23 -33.79
C SER A 27 -13.42 -11.50 -33.85
N GLY A 28 -13.02 -12.77 -33.76
CA GLY A 28 -11.61 -13.16 -33.87
C GLY A 28 -10.99 -12.79 -35.23
N PHE A 29 -11.76 -12.85 -36.31
CA PHE A 29 -11.31 -12.43 -37.64
C PHE A 29 -11.08 -10.91 -37.70
N TRP A 30 -11.92 -10.13 -37.03
CA TRP A 30 -11.74 -8.67 -36.90
C TRP A 30 -10.47 -8.34 -36.09
N VAL A 31 -10.20 -9.08 -35.01
CA VAL A 31 -8.96 -8.93 -34.22
C VAL A 31 -7.73 -9.25 -35.06
N LEU A 32 -7.77 -10.32 -35.85
CA LEU A 32 -6.69 -10.69 -36.78
C LEU A 32 -6.43 -9.59 -37.81
N LEU A 33 -7.48 -9.07 -38.46
CA LEU A 33 -7.37 -7.98 -39.43
C LEU A 33 -6.84 -6.68 -38.80
N ARG A 34 -7.28 -6.35 -37.58
CA ARG A 34 -6.75 -5.21 -36.79
C ARG A 34 -5.27 -5.39 -36.48
N LYS A 35 -4.85 -6.61 -36.10
CA LYS A 35 -3.46 -6.93 -35.75
C LYS A 35 -2.52 -6.86 -36.97
N LEU A 36 -3.04 -7.09 -38.18
CA LEU A 36 -2.28 -7.02 -39.44
C LEU A 36 -2.25 -5.61 -40.06
N ASN A 37 -3.00 -4.65 -39.53
CA ASN A 37 -3.04 -3.28 -40.05
C ASN A 37 -2.06 -2.38 -39.27
N PRO A 38 -0.95 -1.91 -39.88
CA PRO A 38 0.05 -1.06 -39.21
C PRO A 38 -0.44 0.36 -38.91
N PHE A 39 -1.59 0.78 -39.45
CA PHE A 39 -2.19 2.10 -39.19
C PHE A 39 -3.33 2.05 -38.16
N ALA A 40 -3.67 0.87 -37.65
CA ALA A 40 -4.74 0.69 -36.66
C ALA A 40 -4.18 0.68 -35.24
N GLU A 41 -4.90 1.29 -34.31
CA GLU A 41 -4.60 1.17 -32.89
C GLU A 41 -4.70 -0.29 -32.43
N SER A 42 -3.74 -0.71 -31.59
CA SER A 42 -3.65 -2.08 -31.09
C SER A 42 -4.85 -2.39 -30.18
N VAL A 43 -5.66 -3.37 -30.59
CA VAL A 43 -6.77 -3.85 -29.77
C VAL A 43 -6.20 -4.66 -28.61
N LYS A 44 -6.33 -4.13 -27.39
CA LYS A 44 -5.94 -4.85 -26.16
C LYS A 44 -7.05 -5.82 -25.77
N VAL A 45 -6.96 -7.06 -26.24
CA VAL A 45 -7.84 -8.16 -25.82
C VAL A 45 -7.26 -8.79 -24.56
N LEU A 46 -8.08 -8.89 -23.51
CA LEU A 46 -7.69 -9.54 -22.27
C LEU A 46 -7.49 -11.04 -22.47
N ASN A 47 -6.45 -11.59 -21.86
CA ASN A 47 -6.26 -13.04 -21.81
C ASN A 47 -7.09 -13.66 -20.66
N MET A 48 -7.19 -14.99 -20.60
CA MET A 48 -7.97 -15.69 -19.57
C MET A 48 -7.49 -15.36 -18.15
N GLU A 49 -6.17 -15.25 -17.94
CA GLU A 49 -5.57 -14.94 -16.65
C GLU A 49 -5.92 -13.53 -16.16
N GLU A 50 -5.92 -12.54 -17.07
CA GLU A 50 -6.28 -11.16 -16.79
C GLU A 50 -7.77 -11.03 -16.49
N ILE A 51 -8.61 -11.79 -17.20
CA ILE A 51 -10.05 -11.88 -16.91
C ILE A 51 -10.27 -12.42 -15.50
N GLN A 52 -9.62 -13.53 -15.16
CA GLN A 52 -9.74 -14.15 -13.83
C GLN A 52 -9.24 -13.22 -12.72
N SER A 53 -8.09 -12.58 -12.92
CA SER A 53 -7.51 -11.63 -11.97
C SER A 53 -8.45 -10.45 -11.72
N ARG A 54 -9.08 -9.92 -12.76
CA ARG A 54 -10.06 -8.82 -12.65
C ARG A 54 -11.36 -9.24 -11.96
N LEU A 55 -11.86 -10.45 -12.23
CA LEU A 55 -13.02 -10.99 -11.53
C LEU A 55 -12.75 -11.18 -10.03
N ALA A 56 -11.58 -11.71 -9.68
CA ALA A 56 -11.16 -11.81 -8.29
C ALA A 56 -11.06 -10.43 -7.63
N TYR A 57 -10.49 -9.44 -8.33
CA TYR A 57 -10.38 -8.06 -7.85
C TYR A 57 -11.73 -7.42 -7.53
N VAL A 58 -12.78 -7.66 -8.34
CA VAL A 58 -14.13 -7.13 -8.08
C VAL A 58 -14.64 -7.53 -6.69
N SER A 59 -14.41 -8.78 -6.27
CA SER A 59 -14.78 -9.24 -4.93
C SER A 59 -13.98 -8.51 -3.85
N CYS A 60 -12.66 -8.33 -4.05
CA CYS A 60 -11.80 -7.60 -3.11
C CYS A 60 -12.21 -6.12 -2.96
N VAL A 61 -12.62 -5.45 -4.04
CA VAL A 61 -13.08 -4.06 -3.99
C VAL A 61 -14.35 -3.91 -3.16
N GLN A 62 -15.29 -4.85 -3.30
CA GLN A 62 -16.50 -4.85 -2.48
C GLN A 62 -16.17 -5.03 -0.99
N GLN A 63 -15.29 -5.98 -0.67
CA GLN A 63 -14.83 -6.19 0.70
C GLN A 63 -14.10 -4.97 1.27
N LEU A 64 -13.24 -4.33 0.47
CA LEU A 64 -12.57 -3.09 0.85
C LEU A 64 -13.58 -1.98 1.17
N GLN A 65 -14.65 -1.86 0.37
CA GLN A 65 -15.69 -0.87 0.61
C GLN A 65 -16.48 -1.14 1.89
N LEU A 66 -16.73 -2.41 2.22
CA LEU A 66 -17.34 -2.79 3.50
C LEU A 66 -16.44 -2.40 4.67
N VAL A 67 -15.13 -2.61 4.57
CA VAL A 67 -14.16 -2.23 5.62
C VAL A 67 -14.08 -0.71 5.77
N LYS A 68 -14.10 0.05 4.67
CA LYS A 68 -14.10 1.53 4.69
C LYS A 68 -15.34 2.10 5.38
N ASN A 69 -16.49 1.44 5.23
CA ASN A 69 -17.77 1.90 5.78
C ASN A 69 -18.08 1.27 7.16
N ALA A 70 -17.24 0.37 7.66
CA ALA A 70 -17.44 -0.29 8.94
C ALA A 70 -17.14 0.66 10.10
N GLY A 71 -18.16 1.08 10.86
CA GLY A 71 -17.98 2.01 11.99
C GLY A 71 -17.10 1.48 13.13
N TYR A 72 -16.87 0.17 13.21
CA TYR A 72 -15.96 -0.45 14.19
C TYR A 72 -14.50 -0.48 13.73
N CYS A 73 -14.21 -0.08 12.48
CA CYS A 73 -12.91 -0.17 11.86
C CYS A 73 -12.41 1.23 11.48
N GLN A 74 -11.21 1.57 11.95
CA GLN A 74 -10.54 2.80 11.54
C GLN A 74 -9.71 2.51 10.29
N TYR A 75 -10.23 2.92 9.12
CA TYR A 75 -9.55 2.74 7.85
C TYR A 75 -8.52 3.87 7.62
N VAL A 76 -7.29 3.49 7.26
CA VAL A 76 -6.18 4.40 7.01
C VAL A 76 -5.51 4.00 5.70
N ARG A 77 -5.30 4.97 4.80
CA ARG A 77 -4.56 4.75 3.56
C ARG A 77 -3.45 5.79 3.44
N PRO A 78 -2.19 5.42 3.73
CA PRO A 78 -1.05 6.31 3.56
C PRO A 78 -0.85 6.66 2.08
N PRO A 79 -0.22 7.81 1.78
CA PRO A 79 0.11 8.17 0.40
C PRO A 79 1.24 7.27 -0.11
N ILE A 80 0.89 6.31 -0.97
CA ILE A 80 1.79 5.26 -1.47
C ILE A 80 1.85 5.21 -3.00
N GLU A 81 1.12 6.08 -3.69
CA GLU A 81 0.98 6.13 -5.15
C GLU A 81 2.33 6.32 -5.88
N GLU A 82 3.30 6.98 -5.24
CA GLU A 82 4.63 7.26 -5.82
C GLU A 82 5.61 6.08 -5.72
N PHE A 83 5.24 5.02 -5.01
CA PHE A 83 6.10 3.87 -4.72
C PHE A 83 5.58 2.61 -5.40
N LYS A 84 6.45 1.92 -6.13
CA LYS A 84 6.13 0.60 -6.69
C LYS A 84 6.40 -0.49 -5.67
N THR A 85 5.74 -1.64 -5.83
CA THR A 85 5.87 -2.82 -4.95
C THR A 85 7.31 -3.28 -4.73
N LEU A 86 8.21 -3.06 -5.70
CA LEU A 86 9.60 -3.49 -5.66
C LEU A 86 10.61 -2.33 -5.53
N ASP A 87 10.16 -1.12 -5.18
CA ASP A 87 11.03 0.07 -5.02
C ASP A 87 11.79 0.06 -3.67
N PHE A 88 12.52 -1.03 -3.38
CA PHE A 88 13.24 -1.21 -2.10
C PHE A 88 14.31 -0.13 -1.85
N VAL A 89 14.89 0.44 -2.90
CA VAL A 89 15.86 1.54 -2.82
C VAL A 89 15.27 2.79 -2.14
N LYS A 90 13.96 3.01 -2.28
CA LYS A 90 13.23 4.14 -1.69
C LYS A 90 12.76 3.87 -0.25
N PHE A 91 13.30 2.86 0.43
CA PHE A 91 12.86 2.45 1.77
C PHE A 91 12.79 3.60 2.77
N ASP A 92 13.82 4.45 2.86
CA ASP A 92 13.82 5.57 3.80
C ASP A 92 12.68 6.55 3.50
N SER A 93 12.47 6.88 2.22
CA SER A 93 11.35 7.74 1.79
C SER A 93 10.00 7.11 2.15
N ILE A 94 9.80 5.81 1.87
CA ILE A 94 8.58 5.08 2.19
C ILE A 94 8.32 5.10 3.70
N ARG A 95 9.36 4.82 4.50
CA ARG A 95 9.30 4.82 5.97
C ARG A 95 8.91 6.19 6.50
N ASP A 96 9.56 7.25 6.01
CA ASP A 96 9.37 8.60 6.51
C ASP A 96 7.98 9.15 6.14
N VAL A 97 7.52 8.87 4.92
CA VAL A 97 6.15 9.19 4.48
C VAL A 97 5.12 8.46 5.34
N GLY A 98 5.28 7.15 5.53
CA GLY A 98 4.40 6.34 6.37
C GLY A 98 4.40 6.79 7.84
N TYR A 99 5.57 7.13 8.39
CA TYR A 99 5.69 7.59 9.78
C TYR A 99 5.02 8.95 10.00
N LYS A 100 5.25 9.92 9.11
CA LYS A 100 4.61 11.25 9.19
C LYS A 100 3.08 11.12 9.10
N HIS A 101 2.59 10.41 8.09
CA HIS A 101 1.15 10.19 7.92
C HIS A 101 0.54 9.46 9.11
N GLY A 102 1.17 8.37 9.57
CA GLY A 102 0.72 7.61 10.73
C GLY A 102 0.70 8.47 12.00
N LEU A 103 1.69 9.33 12.22
CA LEU A 103 1.73 10.19 13.40
C LEU A 103 0.55 11.16 13.46
N ASP A 104 0.17 11.74 12.32
CA ASP A 104 -0.96 12.68 12.25
C ASP A 104 -2.30 11.95 12.41
N VAL A 105 -2.49 10.83 11.71
CA VAL A 105 -3.69 9.99 11.84
C VAL A 105 -3.85 9.47 13.27
N PHE A 106 -2.79 8.91 13.88
CA PHE A 106 -2.86 8.40 15.25
C PHE A 106 -3.13 9.51 16.27
N ARG A 107 -2.59 10.72 16.08
CA ARG A 107 -2.91 11.87 16.96
C ARG A 107 -4.39 12.21 16.91
N GLU A 108 -5.01 12.19 15.74
CA GLU A 108 -6.44 12.43 15.59
C GLU A 108 -7.26 11.29 16.19
N LEU A 109 -6.92 10.03 15.87
CA LEU A 109 -7.59 8.86 16.42
C LEU A 109 -7.57 8.85 17.96
N VAL A 110 -6.45 9.19 18.60
CA VAL A 110 -6.35 9.26 20.07
C VAL A 110 -7.23 10.37 20.66
N LYS A 111 -7.47 11.45 19.92
CA LYS A 111 -8.37 12.53 20.38
C LYS A 111 -9.84 12.11 20.26
N THR A 112 -10.20 11.46 19.16
CA THR A 112 -11.59 11.13 18.83
C THR A 112 -12.07 9.85 19.51
N ASN A 113 -11.17 8.91 19.80
CA ASN A 113 -11.52 7.56 20.22
C ASN A 113 -11.13 7.34 21.70
N GLU A 114 -12.12 7.35 22.60
CA GLU A 114 -11.91 7.23 24.04
C GLU A 114 -11.26 5.90 24.43
N ASP A 115 -11.64 4.81 23.76
CA ASP A 115 -11.03 3.50 23.96
C ASP A 115 -9.53 3.52 23.63
N LEU A 116 -9.15 4.18 22.53
CA LEU A 116 -7.74 4.31 22.14
C LEU A 116 -6.95 5.17 23.14
N LYS A 117 -7.57 6.24 23.63
CA LYS A 117 -7.00 7.09 24.66
C LYS A 117 -6.77 6.34 25.98
N SER A 118 -7.65 5.41 26.33
CA SER A 118 -7.51 4.60 27.55
C SER A 118 -6.39 3.55 27.45
N VAL A 119 -6.12 3.05 26.24
CA VAL A 119 -5.07 2.05 25.98
C VAL A 119 -3.70 2.71 25.78
N ILE A 120 -3.68 3.91 25.20
CA ILE A 120 -2.45 4.63 24.87
C ILE A 120 -2.14 5.65 25.97
N ASP A 121 -1.24 5.26 26.86
CA ASP A 121 -0.64 6.16 27.84
C ASP A 121 0.21 7.25 27.13
N ALA A 122 -0.06 8.51 27.46
CA ALA A 122 0.64 9.67 26.94
C ALA A 122 2.16 9.62 27.24
N GLU A 123 2.55 8.97 28.34
CA GLU A 123 3.94 8.74 28.69
C GLU A 123 4.61 7.75 27.72
N LYS A 124 3.88 6.70 27.33
CA LYS A 124 4.32 5.68 26.36
C LYS A 124 4.52 6.29 24.98
N LEU A 125 3.60 7.14 24.51
CA LEU A 125 3.77 7.90 23.25
C LEU A 125 4.98 8.83 23.29
N ARG A 126 5.18 9.56 24.39
CA ARG A 126 6.35 10.43 24.57
C ARG A 126 7.65 9.63 24.58
N SER A 127 7.64 8.42 25.16
CA SER A 127 8.80 7.52 25.16
C SER A 127 9.12 6.96 23.77
N LEU A 128 8.10 6.61 22.98
CA LEU A 128 8.25 6.15 21.60
C LEU A 128 8.76 7.26 20.69
N LYS A 129 8.19 8.46 20.81
CA LYS A 129 8.67 9.66 20.12
C LYS A 129 10.14 9.92 20.47
N ARG A 130 10.52 9.95 21.74
CA ARG A 130 11.93 10.12 22.15
C ARG A 130 12.86 9.04 21.60
N ARG A 131 12.44 7.76 21.59
CA ARG A 131 13.24 6.66 21.03
C ARG A 131 13.44 6.80 19.52
N TYR A 132 12.41 7.24 18.81
CA TYR A 132 12.49 7.50 17.37
C TYR A 132 13.49 8.64 17.08
N TRP A 133 13.28 9.83 17.68
CA TRP A 133 14.13 11.00 17.44
C TRP A 133 15.59 10.83 17.92
N ARG A 134 15.85 10.04 18.98
CA ARG A 134 17.23 9.71 19.38
C ARG A 134 18.00 8.89 18.33
N ARG A 135 17.29 8.15 17.47
CA ARG A 135 17.88 7.28 16.45
C ARG A 135 18.08 7.98 15.09
N GLU A 136 17.50 9.16 14.86
CA GLU A 136 17.47 9.84 13.56
C GLU A 136 18.80 10.44 13.07
N PRO A 137 19.55 11.25 13.85
CA PRO A 137 20.70 11.98 13.27
C PRO A 137 21.91 11.10 12.96
N ALA A 138 21.99 9.87 13.47
CA ALA A 138 23.10 8.95 13.23
C ALA A 138 22.84 7.91 12.12
N LYS A 139 21.59 7.73 11.67
CA LYS A 139 21.18 6.60 10.82
C LYS A 139 21.01 6.90 9.33
N LEU A 140 20.90 8.17 8.95
CA LEU A 140 20.80 8.58 7.53
C LEU A 140 22.13 8.40 6.76
N SER A 141 23.26 8.27 7.47
CA SER A 141 24.61 8.20 6.89
C SER A 141 25.10 6.79 6.53
N PHE A 142 24.40 5.71 6.91
CA PHE A 142 24.93 4.34 6.79
C PHE A 142 24.01 3.37 6.05
N TYR A 143 22.86 3.85 5.54
CA TYR A 143 21.96 3.00 4.76
C TYR A 143 22.52 2.81 3.35
N ASP A 144 23.03 1.60 3.08
CA ASP A 144 23.62 1.29 1.78
C ASP A 144 22.52 0.93 0.77
N HIS A 145 22.08 1.94 0.02
CA HIS A 145 21.07 1.82 -1.03
C HIS A 145 21.46 0.81 -2.13
N THR A 146 22.74 0.45 -2.28
CA THR A 146 23.18 -0.54 -3.28
C THR A 146 22.81 -1.97 -2.89
N ARG A 147 22.58 -2.24 -1.59
CA ARG A 147 22.22 -3.58 -1.08
C ARG A 147 20.72 -3.82 -1.08
N ALA A 148 19.88 -2.78 -1.20
CA ALA A 148 18.42 -2.89 -1.24
C ALA A 148 17.89 -3.32 -2.63
N SER A 149 18.44 -4.39 -3.21
CA SER A 149 18.03 -4.93 -4.50
C SER A 149 16.89 -5.94 -4.41
N SER A 150 16.62 -6.47 -3.22
CA SER A 150 15.56 -7.44 -2.96
C SER A 150 14.96 -7.27 -1.57
N PHE A 151 13.76 -7.82 -1.38
CA PHE A 151 13.11 -7.88 -0.07
C PHE A 151 13.98 -8.55 0.99
N THR A 152 14.66 -9.66 0.65
CA THR A 152 15.50 -10.41 1.61
C THR A 152 16.70 -9.60 2.06
N ASN A 153 17.37 -8.90 1.14
CA ASN A 153 18.51 -8.06 1.47
C ASN A 153 18.08 -6.85 2.31
N LEU A 154 16.98 -6.21 1.92
CA LEU A 154 16.37 -5.12 2.68
C LEU A 154 16.01 -5.58 4.10
N ALA A 155 15.35 -6.73 4.24
CA ALA A 155 14.94 -7.26 5.53
C ALA A 155 16.15 -7.55 6.43
N ALA A 156 17.20 -8.17 5.90
CA ALA A 156 18.44 -8.44 6.64
C ALA A 156 19.09 -7.14 7.14
N GLN A 157 19.14 -6.11 6.28
CA GLN A 157 19.66 -4.80 6.65
C GLN A 157 18.78 -4.16 7.73
N VAL A 158 17.45 -4.20 7.62
CA VAL A 158 16.56 -3.67 8.67
C VAL A 158 16.76 -4.40 10.00
N ILE A 159 16.91 -5.72 9.99
CA ILE A 159 17.16 -6.54 11.19
C ILE A 159 18.48 -6.13 11.85
N GLU A 160 19.59 -6.09 11.10
CA GLU A 160 20.90 -5.65 11.62
C GLU A 160 20.83 -4.23 12.21
N PHE A 161 20.10 -3.32 11.57
CA PHE A 161 20.08 -1.91 11.96
C PHE A 161 19.11 -1.59 13.12
N TYR A 162 18.01 -2.34 13.26
CA TYR A 162 17.00 -2.08 14.27
C TYR A 162 17.04 -3.06 15.45
N GLY A 163 17.77 -4.17 15.31
CA GLY A 163 17.91 -5.19 16.35
C GLY A 163 16.56 -5.82 16.71
N ILE A 164 15.79 -6.16 15.67
CA ILE A 164 14.48 -6.83 15.77
C ILE A 164 14.70 -8.32 15.51
#